data_AF-A0A820GEJ1-F1
#
_entry.id   AF-A0A820GEJ1-F1
#
_cell.length_a   1.000
_cell.length_b   1.000
_cell.length_c   1.000
_cell.angle_alpha   90.00
_cell.angle_beta   90.00
_cell.angle_gamma   90.00
#
_symmetry.space_group_name_H-M   'P 1'
#
loop_
_entity.id
_entity.type
_entity.pdbx_description
1 polymer ?
#
loop_
_entity_poly.entity_id
_entity_poly.type
_entity_poly.pdbx_seq_one_letter_code
_entity_poly.pdbx_strand_id
1 'polypeptide(L)'
;MWSQTIRRLSTSALTRVRHPKLRRSTHYATLTDKDVSFFERLLSSGRTITNPDECLPFNIDYIKSCQGQSQLVLRPKTVDEV
;
A
#
# COMPACT_ATOMS: atom_id res chain seq x y z
N MET A 1 3.38 -39.81 0.39
CA MET A 1 3.24 -39.06 -0.88
C MET A 1 2.76 -37.65 -0.53
N TRP A 2 3.69 -36.75 -0.23
CA TRP A 2 3.35 -35.39 0.24
C TRP A 2 3.10 -34.52 -0.99
N SER A 3 1.83 -34.25 -1.29
CA SER A 3 1.44 -33.35 -2.37
C SER A 3 1.81 -31.92 -1.98
N GLN A 4 2.97 -31.46 -2.42
CA GLN A 4 3.26 -30.03 -2.47
C GLN A 4 2.45 -29.45 -3.63
N THR A 5 1.21 -29.08 -3.36
CA THR A 5 0.47 -28.21 -4.25
C THR A 5 1.19 -26.87 -4.22
N ILE A 6 2.09 -26.64 -5.19
CA ILE A 6 2.61 -25.31 -5.46
C ILE A 6 1.39 -24.48 -5.84
N ARG A 7 0.88 -23.70 -4.89
CA ARG A 7 -0.10 -22.65 -5.18
C ARG A 7 0.59 -21.74 -6.18
N ARG A 8 0.19 -21.86 -7.45
CA ARG A 8 0.49 -20.88 -8.48
C ARG A 8 0.03 -19.54 -7.91
N LEU A 9 0.99 -18.69 -7.52
CA LEU A 9 0.71 -17.35 -7.04
C LEU A 9 0.22 -16.56 -8.26
N SER A 10 -1.05 -16.74 -8.63
CA SER A 10 -1.70 -15.88 -9.61
C SER A 10 -1.89 -14.52 -8.95
N THR A 11 -0.91 -13.64 -9.12
CA THR A 11 -0.98 -12.23 -8.75
C THR A 11 -2.10 -11.59 -9.59
N SER A 12 -3.18 -11.04 -9.01
CA SER A 12 -3.28 -9.60 -8.67
C SER A 12 -4.55 -9.28 -7.86
N ALA A 13 -5.10 -10.27 -7.15
CA ALA A 13 -6.28 -10.02 -6.32
C ALA A 13 -5.87 -9.35 -5.00
N LEU A 14 -6.52 -8.23 -4.68
CA LEU A 14 -6.41 -7.55 -3.40
C LEU A 14 -6.42 -8.56 -2.24
N THR A 15 -5.49 -8.43 -1.30
CA THR A 15 -5.40 -9.33 -0.13
C THR A 15 -6.70 -9.33 0.67
N ARG A 16 -7.39 -8.18 0.74
CA ARG A 16 -8.72 -8.06 1.36
C ARG A 16 -9.78 -8.96 0.71
N VAL A 17 -9.74 -9.16 -0.60
CA VAL A 17 -10.69 -10.02 -1.33
C VAL A 17 -10.43 -11.49 -1.01
N ARG A 18 -9.15 -11.88 -0.89
CA ARG A 18 -8.77 -13.27 -0.53
C ARG A 18 -9.05 -13.63 0.92
N HIS A 19 -9.04 -12.63 1.81
CA HIS A 19 -9.29 -12.81 3.24
C HIS A 19 -10.47 -11.96 3.73
N PRO A 20 -11.72 -12.26 3.29
CA PRO A 20 -12.87 -11.41 3.57
C PRO A 20 -13.24 -11.34 5.04
N LYS A 21 -12.81 -12.31 5.87
CA LYS A 21 -13.06 -12.33 7.32
C LYS A 21 -12.14 -11.38 8.09
N LEU A 22 -11.00 -10.99 7.53
CA LEU A 22 -10.09 -10.03 8.15
C LEU A 22 -10.59 -8.60 7.84
N ARG A 23 -10.74 -7.80 8.89
CA ARG A 23 -11.24 -6.42 8.80
C ARG A 23 -10.19 -5.46 9.37
N ARG A 24 -10.00 -4.34 8.67
CA ARG A 24 -9.20 -3.22 9.19
C ARG A 24 -9.92 -2.66 10.42
N SER A 25 -9.17 -2.37 11.48
CA SER A 25 -9.71 -1.72 12.67
C SER A 25 -10.33 -0.37 12.33
N THR A 26 -11.47 -0.06 12.94
CA THR A 26 -12.19 1.20 12.78
C THR A 26 -11.54 2.37 13.53
N HIS A 27 -10.55 2.09 14.39
CA HIS A 27 -9.83 3.13 15.14
C HIS A 27 -8.81 3.90 14.29
N TYR A 28 -8.50 3.44 13.08
CA TYR A 28 -7.61 4.17 12.18
C TYR A 28 -8.39 5.20 11.36
N ALA A 29 -7.82 6.38 11.22
CA ALA A 29 -8.32 7.38 10.30
C ALA A 29 -8.24 6.91 8.82
N THR A 30 -9.07 7.55 8.00
CA THR A 30 -9.01 7.45 6.55
C THR A 30 -8.27 8.68 6.03
N LEU A 31 -7.44 8.47 5.00
CA LEU A 31 -6.70 9.54 4.35
C LEU A 31 -7.66 10.63 3.84
N THR A 32 -7.34 11.88 4.13
CA THR A 32 -8.06 13.06 3.65
C THR A 32 -7.16 13.94 2.79
N ASP A 33 -7.76 14.84 2.01
CA ASP A 33 -7.00 15.82 1.20
C ASP A 33 -6.13 16.74 2.07
N LYS A 34 -6.57 17.02 3.30
CA LYS A 34 -5.78 17.82 4.27
C LYS A 34 -4.48 17.12 4.65
N ASP A 35 -4.53 15.80 4.82
CA ASP A 35 -3.35 14.99 5.13
C ASP A 35 -2.39 14.98 3.93
N VAL A 36 -2.92 14.80 2.71
CA VAL A 36 -2.12 14.85 1.48
C VAL A 36 -1.43 16.21 1.34
N SER A 37 -2.18 17.31 1.47
CA SER A 37 -1.61 18.66 1.40
C SER A 37 -0.59 18.93 2.51
N PHE A 38 -0.75 18.35 3.70
CA PHE A 38 0.25 18.44 4.76
C PHE A 38 1.56 17.77 4.32
N PHE A 39 1.49 16.55 3.80
CA PHE A 39 2.69 15.82 3.37
C PHE A 39 3.35 16.43 2.13
N GLU A 40 2.60 16.97 1.18
CA GLU A 40 3.16 17.72 0.05
C GLU A 40 3.98 18.94 0.50
N ARG A 41 3.53 19.64 1.55
CA ARG A 41 4.30 20.76 2.13
C ARG A 41 5.52 20.26 2.90
N LEU A 42 5.37 19.21 3.70
CA LEU A 42 6.47 18.66 4.51
C LEU A 42 7.60 18.12 3.63
N LEU A 43 7.26 17.34 2.59
CA LEU A 43 8.22 16.67 1.73
C LEU A 43 8.52 17.44 0.44
N SER A 44 8.01 18.65 0.24
CA SER A 44 8.16 19.35 -1.06
C SER A 44 7.59 18.55 -2.27
N SER A 45 7.55 19.19 -3.44
CA SER A 45 6.93 18.58 -4.63
C SER A 45 7.66 17.31 -5.10
N GLY A 46 6.88 16.34 -5.64
CA GLY A 46 7.39 15.12 -6.26
C GLY A 46 7.76 13.97 -5.30
N ARG A 47 7.54 14.13 -3.99
CA ARG A 47 7.84 13.10 -2.96
C ARG A 47 6.59 12.56 -2.25
N THR A 48 5.42 12.99 -2.72
CA THR A 48 4.09 12.55 -2.29
C THR A 48 3.39 11.98 -3.51
N ILE A 49 3.24 10.66 -3.58
CA ILE A 49 2.65 9.96 -4.73
C ILE A 49 1.22 9.57 -4.38
N THR A 50 0.26 10.07 -5.15
CA THR A 50 -1.18 9.78 -5.01
C THR A 50 -1.79 9.13 -6.25
N ASN A 51 -1.07 9.15 -7.40
CA ASN A 51 -1.51 8.47 -8.61
C ASN A 51 -1.64 6.96 -8.33
N PRO A 52 -2.83 6.36 -8.54
CA PRO A 52 -3.06 4.94 -8.25
C PRO A 52 -2.11 3.99 -8.98
N ASP A 53 -1.76 4.30 -10.24
CA ASP A 53 -0.87 3.46 -11.05
C ASP A 53 0.58 3.53 -10.56
N GLU A 54 1.01 4.68 -10.05
CA GLU A 54 2.33 4.86 -9.44
C GLU A 54 2.40 4.29 -8.03
N CYS A 55 1.28 4.22 -7.31
CA CYS A 55 1.18 3.58 -5.99
C CYS A 55 1.13 2.05 -6.08
N LEU A 56 0.61 1.49 -7.18
CA LEU A 56 0.37 0.06 -7.32
C LEU A 56 1.63 -0.81 -7.08
N PRO A 57 2.82 -0.46 -7.60
CA PRO A 57 4.04 -1.23 -7.34
C PRO A 57 4.39 -1.32 -5.85
N PHE A 58 4.11 -0.28 -5.06
CA PHE A 58 4.36 -0.26 -3.61
C PHE A 58 3.34 -1.08 -2.81
N ASN A 59 2.18 -1.34 -3.41
CA ASN A 59 1.16 -2.18 -2.80
C ASN A 59 1.40 -3.68 -3.01
N ILE A 60 2.33 -4.08 -3.88
CA ILE A 60 2.61 -5.50 -4.19
C ILE A 60 3.93 -5.91 -3.53
N ASP A 61 3.92 -7.03 -2.80
CA ASP A 61 5.14 -7.58 -2.20
C ASP A 61 6.06 -8.22 -3.25
N TYR A 62 7.32 -8.45 -2.88
CA TYR A 62 8.35 -8.95 -3.80
C TYR A 62 7.96 -10.25 -4.53
N ILE A 63 7.42 -11.25 -3.80
CA ILE A 63 6.98 -12.54 -4.37
C ILE A 63 5.56 -12.49 -4.95
N LYS A 64 4.92 -11.32 -4.96
CA LYS A 64 3.59 -11.08 -5.52
C LYS A 64 2.50 -11.95 -4.89
N SER A 65 2.66 -12.25 -3.61
CA SER A 65 1.74 -13.02 -2.80
C SER A 65 0.70 -12.15 -2.11
N CYS A 66 0.90 -10.85 -2.00
CA CYS A 66 0.08 -9.87 -1.29
C CYS A 66 -0.08 -8.58 -2.12
N GLN A 67 -1.31 -8.05 -2.16
CA GLN A 67 -1.62 -6.76 -2.76
C GLN A 67 -2.43 -5.90 -1.78
N GLY A 68 -1.85 -4.78 -1.36
CA GLY A 68 -2.43 -3.74 -0.52
C GLY A 68 -3.38 -2.80 -1.26
N GLN A 69 -3.78 -1.73 -0.57
CA GLN A 69 -4.73 -0.71 -1.06
C GLN A 69 -4.36 0.70 -0.59
N SER A 70 -3.07 0.94 -0.33
CA SER A 70 -2.59 2.28 0.04
C SER A 70 -2.78 3.25 -1.12
N GLN A 71 -3.27 4.46 -0.80
CA GLN A 71 -3.56 5.53 -1.76
C GLN A 71 -2.52 6.65 -1.75
N LEU A 72 -1.50 6.52 -0.88
CA LEU A 72 -0.46 7.52 -0.70
C LEU A 72 0.87 6.83 -0.42
N VAL A 73 1.92 7.25 -1.11
CA VAL A 73 3.31 6.86 -0.83
C VAL A 73 4.13 8.12 -0.55
N LEU A 74 4.84 8.11 0.57
CA LEU A 74 5.71 9.20 1.02
C LEU A 74 7.16 8.81 0.84
N ARG A 75 7.98 9.72 0.33
CA ARG A 75 9.42 9.49 0.06
C ARG A 75 10.29 10.52 0.81
N PRO A 76 10.43 10.38 2.14
CA PRO A 76 11.35 11.23 2.91
C PRO A 76 12.80 11.00 2.47
N LYS A 77 13.62 12.02 2.66
CA LYS A 77 15.04 12.09 2.28
C LYS A 77 15.92 12.38 3.49
N THR A 78 15.39 13.07 4.50
CA THR A 78 16.11 13.39 5.75
C THR A 78 15.48 12.66 6.93
N VAL A 79 16.23 12.56 8.04
CA VAL A 79 15.72 11.99 9.29
C VAL A 79 14.61 12.86 9.87
N ASP A 80 14.70 14.19 9.73
CA ASP A 80 13.71 15.13 10.25
C ASP A 80 12.33 15.03 9.55
N GLU A 81 12.27 14.39 8.38
CA GLU A 81 11.03 14.17 7.62
C GLU A 81 10.28 12.88 8.02
N VAL A 82 10.89 12.02 8.85
CA VAL A 82 10.34 10.72 9.31
C VAL A 82 9.80 10.83 10.73
#